data_AF-A0A9W6CC91-F1
#
_entry.id   AF-A0A9W6CC91-F1
#
_cell.length_a   1.000
_cell.length_b   1.000
_cell.length_c   1.000
_cell.angle_alpha   90.00
_cell.angle_beta   90.00
_cell.angle_gamma   90.00
#
_symmetry.space_group_name_H-M   'P 1'
#
loop_
_entity.id
_entity.type
_entity.pdbx_description
1 polymer ?
#
loop_
_entity_poly.entity_id
_entity_poly.type
_entity_poly.pdbx_seq_one_letter_code
_entity_poly.pdbx_strand_id
1 'polypeptide(L)'
;MTVEAAFVVPLFLFAVLAFLYLFEVMAVQTNIRAGMQYAGRKYAEQAYLNPFVSTEELEEDIREEVSTERLNRSMVKGGASGIDCSSSYVDLMNQILYLNTSYTVEIPVPVFGIFNVEKEESIRIKGWCGYESSIPVQAEQKIVYVTENGVVYHQDYHCSYLDLSIHMVPYSGLEELRNASGGKYYPCERCGQNVAGMGVYVTDYGSKYHTSMSCSGLKRKIYAVPVSETAGKGACSKCGK
;
A
#
# COMPACT_ATOMS: atom_id res chain seq x y z
N MET A 1 27.02 56.55 12.12
CA MET A 1 26.39 55.32 12.65
C MET A 1 26.52 55.36 14.15
N THR A 2 25.45 55.06 14.89
CA THR A 2 25.52 54.94 16.36
C THR A 2 26.25 53.63 16.72
N VAL A 3 26.98 53.63 17.83
CA VAL A 3 27.76 52.46 18.27
C VAL A 3 26.82 51.27 18.49
N GLU A 4 25.62 51.53 18.99
CA GLU A 4 24.55 50.57 19.18
C GLU A 4 24.13 49.90 17.86
N ALA A 5 23.95 50.67 16.78
CA ALA A 5 23.56 50.11 15.48
C ALA A 5 24.67 49.22 14.87
N ALA A 6 25.94 49.50 15.16
CA ALA A 6 27.08 48.71 14.69
C ALA A 6 27.13 47.30 15.32
N PHE A 7 26.56 47.11 16.51
CA PHE A 7 26.47 45.80 17.18
C PHE A 7 25.12 45.10 16.94
N VAL A 8 24.02 45.86 16.88
CA VAL A 8 22.66 45.30 16.74
C VAL A 8 22.46 44.64 15.37
N VAL A 9 22.95 45.25 14.28
CA VAL A 9 22.73 44.71 12.93
C VAL A 9 23.44 43.35 12.72
N PRO A 10 24.74 43.19 13.05
CA PRO A 10 25.40 41.88 12.94
C PRO A 10 24.76 40.80 13.82
N LEU A 11 24.36 41.14 15.05
CA LEU A 11 23.70 40.19 15.95
C LEU A 11 22.35 39.72 15.39
N PHE A 12 21.56 40.65 14.85
CA PHE A 12 20.29 40.34 14.20
C PHE A 12 20.48 39.43 12.99
N LEU A 13 21.45 39.75 12.11
CA LEU A 13 21.75 38.91 10.93
C LEU A 13 22.24 37.51 11.33
N PHE A 14 23.07 37.42 12.37
CA PHE A 14 23.50 36.13 12.92
C PHE A 14 22.31 35.31 13.43
N ALA A 15 21.37 35.94 14.14
CA ALA A 15 20.15 35.27 14.58
C ALA A 15 19.30 34.77 13.41
N VAL A 16 19.12 35.59 12.35
CA VAL A 16 18.40 35.17 11.13
C VAL A 16 19.08 33.98 10.46
N LEU A 17 20.41 34.00 10.30
CA LEU A 17 21.17 32.87 9.74
C LEU A 17 21.03 31.61 10.59
N ALA A 18 21.08 31.74 11.92
CA ALA A 18 20.88 30.61 12.83
C ALA A 18 19.50 29.97 12.65
N PHE A 19 18.44 30.77 12.48
CA PHE A 19 17.10 30.24 12.17
C PHE A 19 17.04 29.57 10.80
N LEU A 20 17.67 30.14 9.77
CA LEU A 20 17.73 29.51 8.44
C LEU A 20 18.41 28.15 8.48
N TYR A 21 19.57 28.05 9.17
CA TYR A 21 20.23 26.76 9.35
C TYR A 21 19.35 25.79 10.15
N LEU A 22 18.70 26.25 11.21
CA LEU A 22 17.79 25.39 11.99
C LEU A 22 16.64 24.83 11.13
N PHE A 23 16.02 25.66 10.28
CA PHE A 23 14.97 25.20 9.37
C PHE A 23 15.48 24.19 8.35
N GLU A 24 16.66 24.41 7.80
CA GLU A 24 17.24 23.51 6.80
C GLU A 24 17.68 22.18 7.45
N VAL A 25 18.21 22.20 8.69
CA VAL A 25 18.43 20.96 9.47
C VAL A 25 17.12 20.22 9.70
N MET A 26 16.05 20.92 10.12
CA MET A 26 14.73 20.31 10.30
C MET A 26 14.18 19.75 8.98
N ALA A 27 14.40 20.43 7.86
CA ALA A 27 13.99 19.95 6.55
C ALA A 27 14.72 18.64 6.18
N VAL A 28 16.04 18.58 6.37
CA VAL A 28 16.84 17.36 6.18
C VAL A 28 16.31 16.22 7.05
N GLN A 29 16.13 16.45 8.36
CA GLN A 29 15.59 15.45 9.28
C GLN A 29 14.21 14.94 8.84
N THR A 30 13.34 15.84 8.40
CA THR A 30 11.98 15.50 7.95
C THR A 30 12.02 14.65 6.68
N ASN A 31 12.86 15.01 5.72
CA ASN A 31 12.99 14.25 4.48
C ASN A 31 13.57 12.85 4.74
N ILE A 32 14.62 12.74 5.55
CA ILE A 32 15.23 11.44 5.88
C ILE A 32 14.20 10.56 6.59
N ARG A 33 13.45 11.09 7.56
CA ARG A 33 12.35 10.35 8.19
C ARG A 33 11.28 9.91 7.20
N ALA A 34 10.92 10.75 6.23
CA ALA A 34 9.96 10.38 5.19
C ALA A 34 10.50 9.23 4.32
N GLY A 35 11.77 9.30 3.90
CA GLY A 35 12.45 8.23 3.18
C GLY A 35 12.50 6.92 3.97
N MET A 36 12.82 6.99 5.26
CA MET A 36 12.80 5.82 6.15
C MET A 36 11.40 5.21 6.25
N GLN A 37 10.35 6.02 6.34
CA GLN A 37 8.97 5.53 6.39
C GLN A 37 8.56 4.85 5.08
N TYR A 38 8.94 5.43 3.94
CA TYR A 38 8.73 4.83 2.63
C TYR A 38 9.41 3.47 2.49
N ALA A 39 10.74 3.44 2.71
CA ALA A 39 11.53 2.21 2.60
C ALA A 39 11.04 1.18 3.62
N GLY A 40 10.84 1.59 4.87
CA GLY A 40 10.37 0.69 5.92
C GLY A 40 8.99 0.08 5.66
N ARG A 41 8.09 0.80 4.98
CA ARG A 41 6.82 0.23 4.52
C ARG A 41 7.03 -0.84 3.46
N LYS A 42 7.91 -0.60 2.49
CA LYS A 42 8.25 -1.57 1.43
C LYS A 42 8.86 -2.85 2.02
N TYR A 43 9.80 -2.71 2.95
CA TYR A 43 10.36 -3.86 3.68
C TYR A 43 9.32 -4.56 4.54
N ALA A 44 8.45 -3.81 5.22
CA ALA A 44 7.41 -4.42 6.04
C ALA A 44 6.44 -5.27 5.20
N GLU A 45 6.06 -4.83 4.00
CA GLU A 45 5.22 -5.60 3.07
C GLU A 45 5.90 -6.91 2.64
N GLN A 46 7.20 -6.86 2.39
CA GLN A 46 7.98 -8.01 1.91
C GLN A 46 8.50 -8.92 3.02
N ALA A 47 8.38 -8.52 4.29
CA ALA A 47 8.93 -9.23 5.45
C ALA A 47 8.50 -10.71 5.55
N TYR A 48 7.35 -11.08 4.98
CA TYR A 48 6.89 -12.47 4.90
C TYR A 48 7.72 -13.32 3.92
N LEU A 49 8.09 -12.75 2.77
CA LEU A 49 8.84 -13.44 1.72
C LEU A 49 10.35 -13.36 1.95
N ASN A 50 10.83 -12.21 2.38
CA ASN A 50 12.22 -11.96 2.71
C ASN A 50 12.30 -11.29 4.10
N PRO A 51 12.59 -12.04 5.16
CA PRO A 51 12.62 -11.52 6.52
C PRO A 51 13.92 -10.76 6.85
N PHE A 52 14.85 -10.67 5.89
CA PHE A 52 16.12 -9.97 6.08
C PHE A 52 16.05 -8.55 5.51
N VAL A 53 16.74 -7.62 6.17
CA VAL A 53 16.92 -6.25 5.67
C VAL A 53 18.32 -6.14 5.08
N SER A 54 18.39 -5.80 3.80
CA SER A 54 19.63 -5.36 3.16
C SER A 54 19.82 -3.88 3.44
N THR A 55 20.93 -3.52 4.09
CA THR A 55 21.21 -2.12 4.44
C THR A 55 21.55 -1.28 3.21
N GLU A 56 22.12 -1.89 2.18
CA GLU A 56 22.45 -1.22 0.91
C GLU A 56 21.18 -0.86 0.12
N GLU A 57 20.27 -1.81 -0.03
CA GLU A 57 18.96 -1.56 -0.67
C GLU A 57 18.13 -0.55 0.15
N LEU A 58 18.20 -0.60 1.48
CA LEU A 58 17.53 0.37 2.35
C LEU A 58 18.05 1.79 2.13
N GLU A 59 19.37 1.96 1.99
CA GLU A 59 19.96 3.25 1.65
C GLU A 59 19.52 3.73 0.26
N GLU A 60 19.48 2.84 -0.73
CA GLU A 60 18.99 3.15 -2.07
C GLU A 60 17.53 3.62 -2.05
N ASP A 61 16.65 2.90 -1.35
CA ASP A 61 15.23 3.24 -1.24
C ASP A 61 15.00 4.60 -0.54
N ILE A 62 15.79 4.92 0.49
CA ILE A 62 15.74 6.22 1.16
C ILE A 62 16.24 7.34 0.21
N ARG A 63 17.34 7.10 -0.51
CA ARG A 63 17.91 8.08 -1.47
C ARG A 63 16.96 8.33 -2.65
N GLU A 64 16.24 7.30 -3.10
CA GLU A 64 15.24 7.40 -4.16
C GLU A 64 14.07 8.29 -3.72
N GLU A 65 13.46 8.00 -2.57
CA GLU A 65 12.30 8.76 -2.05
C GLU A 65 12.66 10.22 -1.72
N VAL A 66 13.84 10.45 -1.12
CA VAL A 66 14.26 11.83 -0.77
C VAL A 66 14.78 12.61 -1.98
N SER A 67 15.19 11.91 -3.04
CA SER A 67 16.01 12.37 -4.17
C SER A 67 17.48 12.60 -3.85
N THR A 68 18.33 11.89 -4.58
CA THR A 68 19.79 12.04 -4.59
C THR A 68 20.23 13.48 -4.88
N GLU A 69 19.56 14.19 -5.81
CA GLU A 69 19.87 15.60 -6.10
C GLU A 69 19.64 16.48 -4.87
N ARG A 70 18.52 16.26 -4.19
CA ARG A 70 18.15 17.03 -3.00
C ARG A 70 19.13 16.80 -1.86
N LEU A 71 19.53 15.55 -1.63
CA LEU A 71 20.54 15.20 -0.62
C LEU A 71 21.90 15.81 -0.94
N ASN A 72 22.34 15.74 -2.20
CA ASN A 72 23.62 16.33 -2.64
C ASN A 72 23.67 17.86 -2.53
N ARG A 73 22.51 18.52 -2.53
CA ARG A 73 22.38 19.98 -2.36
C ARG A 73 22.05 20.40 -0.92
N SER A 74 21.88 19.43 -0.02
CA SER A 74 21.56 19.68 1.39
C SER A 74 22.81 19.91 2.23
N MET A 75 22.62 20.10 3.55
CA MET A 75 23.71 20.16 4.52
C MET A 75 24.26 18.78 4.94
N VAL A 76 23.82 17.68 4.32
CA VAL A 76 24.37 16.35 4.64
C VAL A 76 25.78 16.22 4.08
N LYS A 77 26.74 15.88 4.95
CA LYS A 77 28.12 15.59 4.58
C LYS A 77 28.18 14.43 3.59
N GLY A 78 28.79 14.65 2.43
CA GLY A 78 28.84 13.63 1.37
C GLY A 78 27.51 13.42 0.63
N GLY A 79 26.52 14.28 0.87
CA GLY A 79 25.23 14.25 0.18
C GLY A 79 24.51 12.91 0.36
N ALA A 80 24.03 12.34 -0.74
CA ALA A 80 23.31 11.07 -0.73
C ALA A 80 24.18 9.90 -0.22
N SER A 81 25.47 9.90 -0.54
CA SER A 81 26.42 8.88 -0.10
C SER A 81 26.78 8.98 1.39
N GLY A 82 26.35 10.05 2.07
CA GLY A 82 26.53 10.23 3.50
C GLY A 82 25.46 9.60 4.38
N ILE A 83 24.44 8.98 3.76
CA ILE A 83 23.40 8.22 4.45
C ILE A 83 23.91 6.81 4.72
N ASP A 84 23.96 6.42 6.00
CA ASP A 84 24.40 5.09 6.44
C ASP A 84 23.27 4.39 7.22
N CYS A 85 22.89 3.19 6.78
CA CYS A 85 21.88 2.37 7.43
C CYS A 85 22.43 1.07 8.03
N SER A 86 23.76 0.94 8.16
CA SER A 86 24.45 -0.28 8.64
C SER A 86 24.01 -0.76 10.03
N SER A 87 23.47 0.15 10.86
CA SER A 87 22.96 -0.15 12.20
C SER A 87 21.51 -0.66 12.21
N SER A 88 20.89 -0.86 11.05
CA SER A 88 19.54 -1.41 10.91
C SER A 88 19.56 -2.94 11.05
N TYR A 89 18.52 -3.49 11.69
CA TYR A 89 18.40 -4.94 11.90
C TYR A 89 16.94 -5.38 12.04
N VAL A 90 16.72 -6.70 12.01
CA VAL A 90 15.39 -7.31 12.19
C VAL A 90 15.39 -8.22 13.42
N ASP A 91 14.39 -8.05 14.27
CA ASP A 91 14.01 -9.07 15.24
C ASP A 91 13.14 -10.12 14.54
N LEU A 92 13.75 -11.22 14.14
CA LEU A 92 13.10 -12.31 13.39
C LEU A 92 12.01 -13.03 14.19
N MET A 93 12.11 -13.05 15.53
CA MET A 93 11.12 -13.73 16.37
C MET A 93 9.81 -12.96 16.40
N ASN A 94 9.89 -11.64 16.52
CA ASN A 94 8.73 -10.77 16.54
C ASN A 94 8.43 -10.13 15.18
N GLN A 95 9.23 -10.39 14.14
CA GLN A 95 9.16 -9.72 12.83
C GLN A 95 9.05 -8.20 12.96
N ILE A 96 9.91 -7.61 13.79
CA ILE A 96 10.00 -6.15 13.98
C ILE A 96 11.28 -5.66 13.32
N LEU A 97 11.13 -4.74 12.38
CA LEU A 97 12.22 -4.07 11.70
C LEU A 97 12.65 -2.85 12.53
N TYR A 98 13.95 -2.77 12.83
CA TYR A 98 14.60 -1.64 13.48
C TYR A 98 15.45 -0.94 12.43
N LEU A 99 14.95 0.16 11.88
CA LEU A 99 15.64 0.91 10.83
C LEU A 99 16.31 2.12 11.47
N ASN A 100 17.64 2.13 11.43
CA ASN A 100 18.49 3.17 11.98
C ASN A 100 19.27 3.80 10.83
N THR A 101 19.16 5.12 10.69
CA THR A 101 19.84 5.89 9.66
C THR A 101 20.70 6.95 10.31
N SER A 102 22.00 6.86 10.10
CA SER A 102 23.00 7.80 10.60
C SER A 102 23.49 8.71 9.46
N TYR A 103 23.77 9.98 9.78
CA TYR A 103 24.32 10.97 8.86
C TYR A 103 24.94 12.14 9.61
N THR A 104 25.82 12.89 8.95
CA THR A 104 26.43 14.10 9.52
C THR A 104 25.92 15.33 8.82
N VAL A 105 25.52 16.35 9.57
CA VAL A 105 25.13 17.66 9.05
C VAL A 105 26.29 18.64 9.16
N GLU A 106 26.67 19.29 8.06
CA GLU A 106 27.70 20.33 7.99
C GLU A 106 27.04 21.72 8.00
N ILE A 107 27.19 22.43 9.11
CA ILE A 107 26.64 23.78 9.30
C ILE A 107 27.76 24.80 9.09
N PRO A 108 27.78 25.56 7.98
CA PRO A 108 28.80 26.56 7.71
C PRO A 108 28.48 27.84 8.46
N VAL A 109 29.07 28.04 9.65
CA VAL A 109 28.88 29.27 10.42
C VAL A 109 29.91 30.31 9.97
N PRO A 110 29.48 31.49 9.46
CA PRO A 110 30.41 32.54 9.06
C PRO A 110 31.37 32.89 10.20
N VAL A 111 32.65 33.10 9.87
CA VAL A 111 33.75 33.43 10.83
C VAL A 111 34.18 32.26 11.73
N PHE A 112 33.28 31.36 12.12
CA PHE A 112 33.56 30.25 13.04
C PHE A 112 33.87 28.90 12.35
N GLY A 113 33.68 28.81 11.03
CA GLY A 113 33.98 27.62 10.25
C GLY A 113 32.81 26.64 10.13
N ILE A 114 33.10 25.39 9.76
CA ILE A 114 32.09 24.35 9.56
C ILE A 114 31.95 23.53 10.84
N PHE A 115 30.73 23.49 11.38
CA PHE A 115 30.37 22.61 12.49
C PHE A 115 29.77 21.31 11.94
N ASN A 116 30.30 20.18 12.41
CA ASN A 116 29.76 18.86 12.07
C ASN A 116 28.85 18.41 13.22
N VAL A 117 27.61 18.06 12.90
CA VAL A 117 26.63 17.54 13.86
C VAL A 117 26.23 16.14 13.42
N GLU A 118 26.62 15.13 14.20
CA GLU A 118 26.17 13.76 14.01
C GLU A 118 24.69 13.64 14.36
N LYS A 119 23.93 12.96 13.49
CA LYS A 119 22.51 12.72 13.62
C LYS A 119 22.22 11.25 13.41
N GLU A 120 21.26 10.77 14.19
CA GLU A 120 20.69 9.43 14.06
C GLU A 120 19.17 9.56 14.10
N GLU A 121 18.51 8.90 13.17
CA GLU A 121 17.06 8.76 13.13
C GLU A 121 16.72 7.27 13.18
N SER A 122 15.76 6.90 14.03
CA SER A 122 15.37 5.50 14.24
C SER A 122 13.86 5.33 14.10
N ILE A 123 13.44 4.30 13.39
CA ILE A 123 12.04 3.89 13.33
C ILE A 123 11.90 2.38 13.56
N ARG A 124 10.76 1.99 14.14
CA ARG A 124 10.39 0.60 14.35
C ARG A 124 9.11 0.30 13.60
N ILE A 125 9.13 -0.72 12.75
CA ILE A 125 7.98 -1.11 11.94
C ILE A 125 7.75 -2.61 12.10
N LYS A 126 6.48 -3.00 12.28
CA LYS A 126 6.08 -4.41 12.30
C LYS A 126 6.00 -4.91 10.86
N GLY A 127 6.77 -5.95 10.55
CA GLY A 127 6.68 -6.66 9.28
C GLY A 127 5.34 -7.34 9.14
N TRP A 128 4.85 -7.42 7.90
CA TRP A 128 3.66 -8.18 7.56
C TRP A 128 3.93 -9.67 7.80
N CYS A 129 3.25 -10.25 8.77
CA CYS A 129 3.35 -11.67 9.13
C CYS A 129 2.29 -12.53 8.42
N GLY A 130 1.53 -11.97 7.48
CA GLY A 130 0.29 -12.56 7.00
C GLY A 130 -0.85 -12.43 8.01
N TYR A 131 -1.94 -13.13 7.75
CA TYR A 131 -3.03 -13.29 8.71
C TYR A 131 -2.72 -14.48 9.60
N GLU A 132 -2.59 -14.25 10.90
CA GLU A 132 -2.65 -15.32 11.89
C GLU A 132 -4.10 -15.80 11.91
N SER A 133 -4.39 -16.92 11.25
CA SER A 133 -5.69 -17.56 11.42
C SER A 133 -5.81 -17.92 12.89
N SER A 134 -6.84 -17.42 13.58
CA SER A 134 -7.23 -17.84 14.94
C SER A 134 -7.69 -19.31 15.01
N ILE A 135 -7.36 -20.10 13.99
CA ILE A 135 -7.62 -21.51 13.84
C ILE A 135 -6.25 -22.18 13.98
N PRO A 136 -6.03 -22.98 15.04
CA PRO A 136 -4.80 -23.76 15.20
C PRO A 136 -4.55 -24.54 13.91
N VAL A 137 -3.37 -24.37 13.32
CA VAL A 137 -2.95 -25.12 12.13
C VAL A 137 -2.71 -26.57 12.53
N GLN A 138 -3.81 -27.33 12.69
CA GLN A 138 -3.82 -28.77 12.45
C GLN A 138 -3.92 -28.97 10.95
N ALA A 139 -2.95 -29.69 10.38
CA ALA A 139 -2.85 -30.20 9.01
C ALA A 139 -3.89 -29.64 8.00
N GLU A 140 -3.43 -28.76 7.11
CA GLU A 140 -3.99 -28.58 5.75
C GLU A 140 -5.52 -28.49 5.66
N GLN A 141 -6.15 -27.61 6.45
CA GLN A 141 -7.54 -27.27 6.18
C GLN A 141 -7.61 -26.41 4.90
N LYS A 142 -7.89 -27.06 3.78
CA LYS A 142 -8.16 -26.40 2.49
C LYS A 142 -9.26 -25.35 2.69
N ILE A 143 -8.96 -24.08 2.42
CA ILE A 143 -9.93 -22.99 2.46
C ILE A 143 -10.73 -22.99 1.16
N VAL A 144 -12.03 -22.77 1.27
CA VAL A 144 -12.98 -22.65 0.15
C VAL A 144 -13.90 -21.46 0.34
N TYR A 145 -14.48 -21.00 -0.76
CA TYR A 145 -15.34 -19.84 -0.83
C TYR A 145 -16.80 -20.28 -0.93
N VAL A 146 -17.64 -19.77 -0.04
CA VAL A 146 -19.08 -20.02 -0.03
C VAL A 146 -19.82 -18.69 -0.11
N THR A 147 -20.99 -18.69 -0.74
CA THR A 147 -21.90 -17.53 -0.70
C THR A 147 -22.94 -17.73 0.39
N GLU A 148 -23.46 -16.63 0.96
CA GLU A 148 -24.44 -16.62 2.07
C GLU A 148 -25.57 -17.66 1.90
N ASN A 149 -26.09 -17.80 0.67
CA ASN A 149 -27.17 -18.73 0.33
C ASN A 149 -26.76 -19.82 -0.69
N GLY A 150 -25.45 -20.00 -0.93
CA GLY A 150 -24.95 -20.96 -1.92
C GLY A 150 -25.03 -22.40 -1.42
N VAL A 151 -25.41 -23.34 -2.28
CA VAL A 151 -25.45 -24.78 -1.97
C VAL A 151 -24.16 -25.53 -2.34
N VAL A 152 -23.19 -24.81 -2.91
CA VAL A 152 -21.88 -25.33 -3.27
C VAL A 152 -20.76 -24.49 -2.68
N TYR A 153 -19.59 -25.09 -2.51
CA TYR A 153 -18.35 -24.39 -2.21
C TYR A 153 -17.47 -24.27 -3.47
N HIS A 154 -16.65 -23.22 -3.51
CA HIS A 154 -15.74 -22.92 -4.59
C HIS A 154 -14.30 -22.98 -4.07
N GLN A 155 -13.37 -23.54 -4.84
CA GLN A 155 -11.95 -23.53 -4.46
C GLN A 155 -11.20 -22.33 -5.04
N ASP A 156 -11.77 -21.70 -6.06
CA ASP A 156 -11.22 -20.53 -6.73
C ASP A 156 -12.14 -19.32 -6.47
N TYR A 157 -11.58 -18.25 -5.92
CA TYR A 157 -12.29 -17.00 -5.68
C TYR A 157 -12.72 -16.34 -6.99
N HIS A 158 -11.91 -16.47 -8.04
CA HIS A 158 -12.18 -15.94 -9.38
C HIS A 158 -13.08 -16.86 -10.21
N CYS A 159 -13.73 -17.84 -9.58
CA CYS A 159 -14.75 -18.63 -10.25
C CYS A 159 -15.85 -17.69 -10.78
N SER A 160 -16.22 -17.83 -12.06
CA SER A 160 -17.22 -16.96 -12.71
C SER A 160 -18.63 -17.00 -12.09
N TYR A 161 -18.89 -17.89 -11.13
CA TYR A 161 -20.13 -17.91 -10.33
C TYR A 161 -20.06 -16.96 -9.11
N LEU A 162 -18.85 -16.61 -8.67
CA LEU A 162 -18.53 -15.70 -7.59
C LEU A 162 -18.13 -14.32 -8.13
N ASP A 163 -17.14 -14.29 -9.01
CA ASP A 163 -16.58 -13.11 -9.65
C ASP A 163 -17.23 -12.92 -11.04
N LEU A 164 -18.27 -12.09 -11.09
CA LEU A 164 -19.05 -11.88 -12.31
C LEU A 164 -18.35 -10.85 -13.21
N SER A 165 -18.08 -11.22 -14.46
CA SER A 165 -17.74 -10.25 -15.51
C SER A 165 -18.95 -9.37 -15.78
N ILE A 166 -18.96 -8.12 -15.31
CA ILE A 166 -20.09 -7.20 -15.50
C ILE A 166 -19.71 -6.15 -16.54
N HIS A 167 -20.54 -6.03 -17.58
CA HIS A 167 -20.36 -5.08 -18.67
C HIS A 167 -21.57 -4.17 -18.79
N MET A 168 -21.32 -2.87 -18.95
CA MET A 168 -22.37 -1.91 -19.32
C MET A 168 -22.50 -1.88 -20.84
N VAL A 169 -23.71 -2.11 -21.34
CA VAL A 169 -24.02 -2.12 -22.78
C VAL A 169 -25.20 -1.20 -23.08
N PRO A 170 -25.25 -0.56 -24.26
CA PRO A 170 -26.41 0.22 -24.68
C PRO A 170 -27.66 -0.66 -24.78
N TYR A 171 -28.80 -0.18 -24.28
CA TYR A 171 -30.03 -0.96 -24.32
C TYR A 171 -30.49 -1.27 -25.76
N SER A 172 -30.25 -0.34 -26.69
CA SER A 172 -30.61 -0.49 -28.11
C SER A 172 -29.93 -1.68 -28.81
N GLY A 173 -28.75 -2.10 -28.35
CA GLY A 173 -28.00 -3.23 -28.94
C GLY A 173 -28.22 -4.57 -28.21
N LEU A 174 -29.02 -4.58 -27.14
CA LEU A 174 -29.16 -5.75 -26.28
C LEU A 174 -29.85 -6.93 -26.98
N GLU A 175 -30.77 -6.66 -27.91
CA GLU A 175 -31.52 -7.70 -28.63
C GLU A 175 -30.62 -8.56 -29.54
N GLU A 176 -29.54 -7.99 -30.06
CA GLU A 176 -28.55 -8.69 -30.89
C GLU A 176 -27.47 -9.37 -30.05
N LEU A 177 -27.20 -8.85 -28.86
CA LEU A 177 -26.17 -9.38 -27.96
C LEU A 177 -26.54 -10.78 -27.44
N ARG A 178 -25.53 -11.65 -27.35
CA ARG A 178 -25.66 -12.98 -26.75
C ARG A 178 -24.62 -13.13 -25.66
N ASN A 179 -24.98 -13.88 -24.62
CA ASN A 179 -24.03 -14.31 -23.61
C ASN A 179 -23.03 -15.33 -24.20
N ALA A 180 -21.98 -15.67 -23.47
CA ALA A 180 -20.92 -16.59 -23.92
C ALA A 180 -21.43 -18.01 -24.24
N SER A 181 -22.65 -18.36 -23.81
CA SER A 181 -23.33 -19.62 -24.14
C SER A 181 -24.34 -19.48 -25.29
N GLY A 182 -24.41 -18.33 -25.96
CA GLY A 182 -25.33 -18.07 -27.08
C GLY A 182 -26.76 -17.69 -26.66
N GLY A 183 -27.01 -17.45 -25.37
CA GLY A 183 -28.33 -17.08 -24.84
C GLY A 183 -28.64 -15.59 -24.94
N LYS A 184 -29.94 -15.25 -25.03
CA LYS A 184 -30.43 -13.86 -24.96
C LYS A 184 -30.49 -13.34 -23.51
N TYR A 185 -30.43 -12.01 -23.36
CA TYR A 185 -30.62 -11.33 -22.08
C TYR A 185 -32.08 -10.89 -21.88
N TYR A 186 -32.64 -11.20 -20.71
CA TYR A 186 -34.00 -10.87 -20.31
C TYR A 186 -34.01 -9.88 -19.13
N PRO A 187 -35.09 -9.12 -18.90
CA PRO A 187 -35.15 -8.23 -17.75
C PRO A 187 -34.96 -8.98 -16.43
N CYS A 188 -34.12 -8.44 -15.55
CA CYS A 188 -34.07 -8.85 -14.16
C CYS A 188 -35.40 -8.54 -13.48
N GLU A 189 -35.95 -9.49 -12.73
CA GLU A 189 -37.23 -9.33 -12.00
C GLU A 189 -37.19 -8.21 -10.96
N ARG A 190 -36.00 -7.89 -10.43
CA ARG A 190 -35.82 -6.92 -9.33
C ARG A 190 -35.58 -5.50 -9.80
N CYS A 191 -34.90 -5.32 -10.93
CA CYS A 191 -34.50 -3.98 -11.41
C CYS A 191 -34.78 -3.74 -12.90
N GLY A 192 -35.14 -4.75 -13.67
CA GLY A 192 -35.29 -4.68 -15.13
C GLY A 192 -36.57 -4.00 -15.65
N GLN A 193 -37.44 -3.48 -14.76
CA GLN A 193 -38.73 -2.91 -15.15
C GLN A 193 -38.65 -1.48 -15.68
N ASN A 194 -37.72 -0.65 -15.18
CA ASN A 194 -37.56 0.74 -15.61
C ASN A 194 -36.11 0.98 -16.05
N VAL A 195 -35.87 0.92 -17.36
CA VAL A 195 -34.57 1.29 -17.95
C VAL A 195 -34.50 2.82 -17.98
N ALA A 196 -34.02 3.40 -16.89
CA ALA A 196 -33.74 4.83 -16.79
C ALA A 196 -32.25 5.07 -17.09
N GLY A 197 -31.92 5.42 -18.34
CA GLY A 197 -30.55 5.74 -18.74
C GLY A 197 -30.15 5.19 -20.10
N MET A 198 -28.87 5.38 -20.46
CA MET A 198 -28.32 5.02 -21.77
C MET A 198 -27.88 3.55 -21.91
N GLY A 199 -27.93 2.75 -20.85
CA GLY A 199 -27.44 1.37 -20.89
C GLY A 199 -27.90 0.48 -19.73
N VAL A 200 -27.64 -0.81 -19.87
CA VAL A 200 -27.92 -1.87 -18.89
C VAL A 200 -26.65 -2.68 -18.61
N TYR A 201 -26.61 -3.32 -17.45
CA TYR A 201 -25.53 -4.20 -17.04
C TYR A 201 -25.88 -5.65 -17.37
N VAL A 202 -24.96 -6.32 -18.06
CA VAL A 202 -25.03 -7.75 -18.39
C VAL A 202 -23.80 -8.47 -17.87
N THR A 203 -23.88 -9.79 -17.81
CA THR A 203 -22.73 -10.63 -17.49
C THR A 203 -22.47 -11.67 -18.57
N ASP A 204 -21.21 -12.09 -18.72
CA ASP A 204 -20.80 -13.03 -19.78
C ASP A 204 -21.57 -14.34 -19.76
N TYR A 205 -21.94 -14.83 -18.57
CA TYR A 205 -22.63 -16.12 -18.40
C TYR A 205 -24.06 -15.98 -17.87
N GLY A 206 -24.51 -14.77 -17.54
CA GLY A 206 -25.88 -14.51 -17.12
C GLY A 206 -26.85 -14.48 -18.29
N SER A 207 -28.14 -14.63 -18.00
CA SER A 207 -29.24 -14.46 -18.96
C SER A 207 -30.13 -13.27 -18.63
N LYS A 208 -29.73 -12.45 -17.66
CA LYS A 208 -30.49 -11.30 -17.19
C LYS A 208 -29.70 -10.01 -17.40
N TYR A 209 -30.40 -8.95 -17.77
CA TYR A 209 -29.85 -7.59 -17.73
C TYR A 209 -30.36 -6.84 -16.49
N HIS A 210 -29.55 -5.93 -15.99
CA HIS A 210 -29.79 -5.17 -14.77
C HIS A 210 -29.67 -3.66 -15.06
N THR A 211 -30.44 -2.84 -14.39
CA THR A 211 -30.38 -1.36 -14.52
C THR A 211 -29.54 -0.69 -13.43
N SER A 212 -29.06 -1.47 -12.46
CA SER A 212 -28.25 -0.98 -11.35
C SER A 212 -27.18 -1.98 -10.94
N MET A 213 -25.94 -1.51 -10.75
CA MET A 213 -24.83 -2.26 -10.12
C MET A 213 -25.13 -2.65 -8.67
N SER A 214 -26.07 -1.97 -8.02
CA SER A 214 -26.45 -2.29 -6.65
C SER A 214 -27.40 -3.50 -6.56
N CYS A 215 -27.87 -4.02 -7.69
CA CYS A 215 -28.81 -5.14 -7.74
C CYS A 215 -28.24 -6.38 -7.04
N SER A 216 -29.03 -6.97 -6.15
CA SER A 216 -28.67 -8.20 -5.44
C SER A 216 -28.51 -9.43 -6.35
N GLY A 217 -28.93 -9.35 -7.62
CA GLY A 217 -28.60 -10.35 -8.63
C GLY A 217 -27.14 -10.28 -9.15
N LEU A 218 -26.48 -9.14 -8.98
CA LEU A 218 -25.08 -8.90 -9.35
C LEU A 218 -24.12 -8.96 -8.15
N LYS A 219 -24.62 -8.74 -6.93
CA LYS A 219 -23.80 -8.81 -5.72
C LYS A 219 -23.68 -10.23 -5.17
N ARG A 220 -22.46 -10.63 -4.83
CA ARG A 220 -22.17 -11.84 -4.05
C ARG A 220 -21.53 -11.45 -2.73
N LYS A 221 -22.11 -11.88 -1.62
CA LYS A 221 -21.41 -11.90 -0.33
C LYS A 221 -20.70 -13.24 -0.22
N ILE A 222 -19.37 -13.18 -0.21
CA ILE A 222 -18.50 -14.36 -0.24
C ILE A 222 -17.80 -14.47 1.10
N TYR A 223 -17.79 -15.66 1.66
CA TYR A 223 -17.07 -16.02 2.88
C TYR A 223 -15.99 -17.03 2.54
N ALA A 224 -14.78 -16.82 3.05
CA ALA A 224 -13.71 -17.82 3.02
C ALA A 224 -13.80 -18.64 4.30
N VAL A 225 -14.03 -19.95 4.16
CA VAL A 225 -14.21 -20.88 5.27
C VAL A 225 -13.41 -22.17 5.03
N PRO A 226 -12.98 -22.88 6.08
CA PRO A 226 -12.44 -24.23 5.95
C PRO A 226 -13.44 -25.17 5.25
N VAL A 227 -12.96 -26.11 4.41
CA VAL A 227 -13.84 -27.14 3.79
C VAL A 227 -14.63 -27.93 4.83
N SER A 228 -14.06 -28.16 6.01
CA SER A 228 -14.74 -28.81 7.14
C SER A 228 -16.01 -28.08 7.59
N GLU A 229 -16.09 -26.76 7.42
CA GLU A 229 -17.27 -25.94 7.74
C GLU A 229 -18.32 -25.92 6.61
N THR A 230 -18.03 -26.55 5.47
CA THR A 230 -18.95 -26.61 4.32
C THR A 230 -19.84 -27.84 4.31
N ALA A 231 -20.08 -28.45 5.48
CA ALA A 231 -20.89 -29.65 5.63
C ALA A 231 -22.25 -29.53 4.88
N GLY A 232 -22.53 -30.50 4.01
CA GLY A 232 -23.75 -30.53 3.19
C GLY A 232 -23.71 -29.69 1.91
N LYS A 233 -22.61 -28.97 1.61
CA LYS A 233 -22.41 -28.28 0.33
C LYS A 233 -21.59 -29.14 -0.62
N GLY A 234 -22.03 -29.24 -1.87
CA GLY A 234 -21.26 -29.91 -2.93
C GLY A 234 -20.10 -29.06 -3.44
N ALA A 235 -19.12 -29.68 -4.10
CA ALA A 235 -18.08 -28.93 -4.80
C ALA A 235 -18.66 -28.25 -6.04
N CYS A 236 -18.26 -27.02 -6.33
CA CYS A 236 -18.67 -26.32 -7.56
C CYS A 236 -18.24 -27.12 -8.80
N SER A 237 -19.13 -27.27 -9.78
CA SER A 237 -18.85 -28.00 -11.02
C SER A 237 -17.71 -27.40 -11.87
N LYS A 238 -17.42 -26.10 -11.71
CA LYS A 238 -16.38 -25.39 -12.48
C LYS A 238 -15.00 -25.40 -11.80
N CYS A 239 -14.95 -25.12 -10.49
CA CYS A 239 -13.69 -24.97 -9.75
C CYS A 239 -13.50 -25.99 -8.61
N GLY A 240 -14.44 -26.91 -8.40
CA GLY A 240 -14.45 -27.85 -7.27
C GLY A 240 -13.73 -29.17 -7.54
N LYS A 241 -12.65 -29.16 -8.34
CA LYS A 241 -11.87 -30.36 -8.66
C LYS A 241 -10.84 -30.70 -7.58
#